data_AF-D0P2Y9-F1
#
_entry.id   AF-D0P2Y9-F1
#
_cell.length_a   1.000
_cell.length_b   1.000
_cell.length_c   1.000
_cell.angle_alpha   90.00
_cell.angle_beta   90.00
_cell.angle_gamma   90.00
#
_symmetry.space_group_name_H-M   'P 1'
#
loop_
_entity.id
_entity.type
_entity.pdbx_description
1 polymer ?
#
loop_
_entity_poly.entity_id
_entity_poly.type
_entity_poly.pdbx_seq_one_letter_code
_entity_poly.pdbx_strand_id
1 'polypeptide(L)'
;MAASDPPAASEPTSEEVWQLKRDSYASLRAFESHRSAQIDKFQTRDRAYWRQFQEEIRHGGDENTRLLKFLTLRLQADLAYAEALRHTRAALDAPSQGADANAATGSDQLNVQSSVSKALHAVGEVQTQLAEKLVQLTTVVKREVTTKPLEEMAATYKERVASMLVEGDKLDDMLFQSQKNVLSAFEKYEELFKQMESEKESADTRRQDLWLAEMNYCINVQKLQQSV
;
A
#
# COMPACT_ATOMS: atom_id res chain seq x y z
N MET A 1 -26.54 -55.59 -49.30
CA MET A 1 -25.62 -54.44 -49.24
C MET A 1 -24.88 -54.54 -47.91
N ALA A 2 -23.62 -55.01 -47.93
CA ALA A 2 -22.78 -55.01 -46.75
C ALA A 2 -22.00 -53.69 -46.75
N ALA A 3 -22.12 -52.92 -45.66
CA ALA A 3 -21.36 -51.70 -45.46
C ALA A 3 -19.88 -52.08 -45.28
N SER A 4 -19.00 -51.52 -46.11
CA SER A 4 -17.56 -51.62 -45.93
C SER A 4 -17.18 -50.86 -44.67
N ASP A 5 -16.59 -51.56 -43.70
CA ASP A 5 -15.92 -50.92 -42.57
C ASP A 5 -14.82 -49.97 -43.07
N PRO A 6 -14.65 -48.78 -42.46
CA PRO A 6 -13.57 -47.88 -42.80
C PRO A 6 -12.22 -48.54 -42.48
N PRO A 7 -11.18 -48.33 -43.30
CA PRO A 7 -9.88 -48.92 -43.04
C PRO A 7 -9.34 -48.40 -41.70
N ALA A 8 -8.94 -49.32 -40.83
CA ALA A 8 -8.25 -49.00 -39.59
C ALA A 8 -6.99 -48.17 -39.94
N ALA A 9 -6.91 -46.96 -39.38
CA ALA A 9 -5.74 -46.10 -39.57
C ALA A 9 -4.48 -46.87 -39.15
N SER A 10 -3.50 -46.96 -40.04
CA SER A 10 -2.23 -47.64 -39.78
C SER A 10 -1.49 -46.94 -38.64
N GLU A 11 -0.91 -47.72 -37.71
CA GLU A 11 -0.09 -47.16 -36.63
C GLU A 11 1.12 -46.41 -37.23
N PRO A 12 1.41 -45.19 -36.79
CA PRO A 12 2.50 -44.40 -37.31
C PRO A 12 3.84 -45.07 -36.98
N THR A 13 4.77 -45.04 -37.94
CA THR A 13 6.11 -45.58 -37.75
C THR A 13 6.89 -44.78 -36.71
N SER A 14 7.88 -45.40 -36.05
CA SER A 14 8.73 -44.71 -35.05
C SER A 14 9.44 -43.48 -35.64
N GLU A 15 9.73 -43.49 -36.94
CA GLU A 15 10.38 -42.38 -37.64
C GLU A 15 9.42 -41.21 -37.86
N GLU A 16 8.16 -41.49 -38.24
CA GLU A 16 7.09 -40.47 -38.36
C GLU A 16 6.79 -39.82 -37.00
N VAL A 17 6.70 -40.61 -35.92
CA VAL A 17 6.50 -40.09 -34.57
C VAL A 17 7.67 -39.19 -34.14
N TRP A 18 8.91 -39.59 -34.48
CA TRP A 18 10.10 -38.80 -34.16
C TRP A 18 10.18 -37.52 -34.98
N GLN A 19 9.76 -37.54 -36.25
CA GLN A 19 9.66 -36.35 -37.10
C GLN A 19 8.63 -35.36 -36.54
N LEU A 20 7.42 -35.83 -36.20
CA LEU A 20 6.40 -35.01 -35.53
C LEU A 20 6.92 -34.38 -34.25
N LYS A 21 7.70 -35.15 -33.46
CA LYS A 21 8.27 -34.65 -32.22
C LYS A 21 9.33 -33.56 -32.45
N ARG A 22 10.15 -33.69 -33.51
CA ARG A 22 11.09 -32.65 -33.96
C ARG A 22 10.38 -31.38 -34.41
N ASP A 23 9.31 -31.50 -35.19
CA ASP A 23 8.54 -30.35 -35.68
C ASP A 23 7.82 -29.62 -34.52
N SER A 24 7.22 -30.38 -33.60
CA SER A 24 6.60 -29.86 -32.38
C SER A 24 7.63 -29.13 -31.50
N TYR A 25 8.80 -29.75 -31.29
CA TYR A 25 9.88 -29.14 -30.52
C TYR A 25 10.44 -27.87 -31.16
N ALA A 26 10.60 -27.83 -32.49
CA ALA A 26 11.04 -26.63 -33.19
C ALA A 26 10.05 -25.47 -32.99
N SER A 27 8.75 -25.77 -33.09
CA SER A 27 7.67 -24.81 -32.83
C SER A 27 7.69 -24.33 -31.37
N LEU A 28 7.87 -25.25 -30.42
CA LEU A 28 7.94 -24.94 -28.99
C LEU A 28 9.15 -24.07 -28.65
N ARG A 29 10.31 -24.34 -29.25
CA ARG A 29 11.53 -23.53 -29.06
C ARG A 29 11.34 -22.10 -29.57
N ALA A 30 10.73 -21.93 -30.74
CA ALA A 30 10.43 -20.61 -31.27
C ALA A 30 9.45 -19.85 -30.36
N PHE A 31 8.44 -20.54 -29.84
CA PHE A 31 7.50 -19.98 -28.87
C PHE A 31 8.19 -19.56 -27.57
N GLU A 32 8.99 -20.42 -26.95
CA GLU A 32 9.66 -20.13 -25.68
C GLU A 32 10.71 -19.03 -25.82
N SER A 33 11.44 -18.98 -26.94
CA SER A 33 12.35 -17.87 -27.24
C SER A 33 11.62 -16.53 -27.36
N HIS A 34 10.40 -16.52 -27.91
CA HIS A 34 9.58 -15.31 -27.98
C HIS A 34 9.00 -14.94 -26.60
N ARG A 35 8.51 -15.94 -25.86
CA ARG A 35 7.90 -15.78 -24.54
C ARG A 35 8.90 -15.23 -23.53
N SER A 36 10.11 -15.80 -23.45
CA SER A 36 11.16 -15.36 -22.53
C SER A 36 11.58 -13.91 -22.79
N ALA A 37 11.79 -13.54 -24.06
CA ALA A 37 12.18 -12.18 -24.45
C ALA A 37 11.14 -11.11 -24.08
N GLN A 38 9.85 -11.48 -24.00
CA GLN A 38 8.79 -10.60 -23.53
C GLN A 38 8.64 -10.60 -22.02
N ILE A 39 8.73 -11.77 -21.39
CA ILE A 39 8.60 -11.95 -19.94
C ILE A 39 9.58 -11.07 -19.20
N ASP A 40 10.85 -11.08 -19.57
CA ASP A 40 11.88 -10.31 -18.85
C ASP A 40 11.56 -8.81 -18.86
N LYS A 41 11.03 -8.30 -19.97
CA LYS A 41 10.63 -6.90 -20.12
C LYS A 41 9.41 -6.56 -19.28
N PHE A 42 8.36 -7.36 -19.36
CA PHE A 42 7.12 -7.11 -18.63
C PHE A 42 7.29 -7.33 -17.13
N GLN A 43 7.93 -8.42 -16.69
CA GLN A 43 8.22 -8.65 -15.27
C GLN A 43 9.09 -7.55 -14.66
N THR A 44 10.13 -7.09 -15.36
CA THR A 44 10.98 -6.00 -14.85
C THR A 44 10.16 -4.74 -14.66
N ARG A 45 9.28 -4.44 -15.62
CA ARG A 45 8.41 -3.26 -15.56
C ARG A 45 7.35 -3.39 -14.47
N ASP A 46 6.69 -4.54 -14.36
CA ASP A 46 5.64 -4.79 -13.39
C ASP A 46 6.20 -4.76 -11.95
N ARG A 47 7.40 -5.29 -11.74
CA ARG A 47 8.14 -5.15 -10.47
C ARG A 47 8.52 -3.71 -10.15
N ALA A 48 8.91 -2.94 -11.16
CA ALA A 48 9.19 -1.52 -10.97
C ALA A 48 7.93 -0.75 -10.56
N TYR A 49 6.80 -1.02 -11.23
CA TYR A 49 5.50 -0.46 -10.86
C TYR A 49 5.07 -0.87 -9.45
N TRP A 50 5.23 -2.15 -9.09
CA TRP A 50 4.93 -2.62 -7.74
C TRP A 50 5.72 -1.84 -6.71
N ARG A 51 7.05 -1.72 -6.85
CA ARG A 51 7.89 -0.93 -5.92
C ARG A 51 7.44 0.53 -5.82
N GLN A 52 7.14 1.17 -6.94
CA GLN A 52 6.65 2.56 -6.95
C GLN A 52 5.32 2.67 -6.19
N PHE A 53 4.40 1.75 -6.42
CA PHE A 53 3.13 1.69 -5.70
C PHE A 53 3.34 1.46 -4.19
N GLN A 54 4.28 0.60 -3.80
CA GLN A 54 4.62 0.39 -2.39
C GLN A 54 5.16 1.66 -1.73
N GLU A 55 5.97 2.45 -2.44
CA GLU A 55 6.49 3.71 -1.94
C GLU A 55 5.39 4.76 -1.80
N GLU A 56 4.55 4.91 -2.82
CA GLU A 56 3.44 5.88 -2.82
C GLU A 56 2.42 5.57 -1.70
N ILE A 57 2.08 4.30 -1.50
CA ILE A 57 1.11 3.94 -0.47
C ILE A 57 1.70 4.00 0.95
N ARG A 58 3.00 3.78 1.12
CA ARG A 58 3.67 4.06 2.41
C ARG A 58 3.69 5.56 2.69
N HIS A 59 4.00 6.36 1.67
CA HIS A 59 3.99 7.81 1.78
C HIS A 59 2.62 8.37 2.20
N GLY A 60 1.51 7.81 1.70
CA GLY A 60 0.17 8.16 2.17
C GLY A 60 -0.04 7.93 3.68
N GLY A 61 0.60 6.90 4.25
CA GLY A 61 0.59 6.65 5.70
C GLY A 61 1.37 7.70 6.50
N ASP A 62 2.50 8.15 5.95
CA ASP A 62 3.31 9.23 6.53
C ASP A 62 2.55 10.56 6.52
N GLU A 63 1.83 10.85 5.43
CA GLU A 63 0.99 12.04 5.31
C GLU A 63 -0.16 12.05 6.31
N ASN A 64 -0.83 10.90 6.53
CA ASN A 64 -1.84 10.77 7.58
C ASN A 64 -1.26 11.04 8.97
N THR A 65 -0.07 10.51 9.25
CA THR A 65 0.63 10.74 10.53
C THR A 65 1.02 12.22 10.70
N ARG A 66 1.49 12.85 9.61
CA ARG A 66 1.84 14.27 9.57
C ARG A 66 0.63 15.16 9.84
N LEU A 67 -0.51 14.86 9.21
CA LEU A 67 -1.76 15.60 9.39
C LEU A 67 -2.28 15.49 10.83
N LEU A 68 -2.27 14.28 11.41
CA LEU A 68 -2.63 14.06 12.81
C LEU A 68 -1.76 14.92 13.74
N LYS A 69 -0.44 14.86 13.57
CA LYS A 69 0.49 15.66 14.37
C LYS A 69 0.23 17.16 14.23
N PHE A 70 0.00 17.63 13.01
CA PHE A 70 -0.32 19.03 12.75
C PHE A 70 -1.57 19.48 13.51
N LEU A 71 -2.66 18.72 13.42
CA LEU A 71 -3.92 19.05 14.11
C LEU A 71 -3.77 18.98 15.62
N THR A 72 -3.06 17.98 16.15
CA THR A 72 -2.76 17.91 17.60
C THR A 72 -2.04 19.16 18.09
N LEU A 73 -0.97 19.57 17.41
CA LEU A 73 -0.20 20.77 17.78
C LEU A 73 -1.05 22.04 17.67
N ARG A 74 -1.90 22.13 16.63
CA ARG A 74 -2.79 23.27 16.44
C ARG A 74 -3.79 23.40 17.59
N LEU A 75 -4.43 22.30 17.98
CA LEU A 75 -5.38 22.28 19.09
C LEU A 75 -4.70 22.61 20.43
N GLN A 76 -3.47 22.14 20.64
CA GLN A 76 -2.68 22.51 21.83
C GLN A 76 -2.38 24.02 21.87
N ALA A 77 -2.04 24.62 20.73
CA ALA A 77 -1.80 26.06 20.63
C ALA A 77 -3.07 26.88 20.91
N ASP A 78 -4.22 26.48 20.38
CA ASP A 78 -5.49 27.16 20.62
C ASP A 78 -5.94 27.06 22.09
N LEU A 79 -5.67 25.92 22.76
CA LEU A 79 -5.90 25.76 24.21
C LEU A 79 -4.96 26.64 25.05
N ALA A 80 -3.67 26.66 24.73
CA ALA A 80 -2.70 27.50 25.42
C ALA A 80 -3.04 28.99 25.26
N TYR A 81 -3.53 29.39 24.09
CA TYR A 81 -4.00 30.75 23.86
C TYR A 81 -5.25 31.09 24.69
N ALA A 82 -6.23 30.17 24.76
CA ALA A 82 -7.40 30.34 25.62
C ALA A 82 -7.01 30.48 27.11
N GLU A 83 -6.02 29.72 27.57
CA GLU A 83 -5.47 29.86 28.91
C GLU A 83 -4.76 31.20 29.12
N ALA A 84 -3.97 31.67 28.16
CA ALA A 84 -3.31 32.98 28.23
C ALA A 84 -4.32 34.14 28.31
N LEU A 85 -5.45 34.03 27.61
CA LEU A 85 -6.55 34.98 27.72
C LEU A 85 -7.14 34.99 29.14
N ARG A 86 -7.35 33.83 29.76
CA ARG A 86 -7.82 33.77 31.16
C ARG A 86 -6.82 34.37 32.14
N HIS A 87 -5.52 34.08 31.98
CA HIS A 87 -4.47 34.64 32.83
C HIS A 87 -4.39 36.16 32.73
N THR A 88 -4.49 36.71 31.51
CA THR A 88 -4.45 38.16 31.28
C THR A 88 -5.65 38.85 31.96
N ARG A 89 -6.85 38.23 31.92
CA ARG A 89 -8.02 38.75 32.65
C ARG A 89 -7.80 38.70 34.16
N ALA A 90 -7.30 37.59 34.69
CA ALA A 90 -7.02 37.45 36.12
C ALA A 90 -5.98 38.48 36.62
N ALA A 91 -4.99 38.83 35.79
CA ALA A 91 -4.02 39.88 36.10
C ALA A 91 -4.63 41.29 36.11
N LEU A 92 -5.62 41.55 35.25
CA LEU A 92 -6.35 42.83 35.21
C LEU A 92 -7.34 42.99 36.38
N ASP A 93 -7.89 41.88 36.88
CA ASP A 93 -8.82 41.85 38.02
C ASP A 93 -8.10 41.76 39.38
N ALA A 94 -6.77 41.57 39.39
CA ALA A 94 -5.98 41.55 40.62
C ALA A 94 -6.06 42.92 41.31
N PRO A 95 -6.44 42.99 42.59
CA PRO A 95 -6.48 44.25 43.31
C PRO A 95 -5.07 44.85 43.31
N SER A 96 -4.97 46.11 42.87
CA SER A 96 -3.72 46.88 42.89
C SER A 96 -3.18 46.89 44.33
N GLN A 97 -2.19 46.05 44.64
CA GLN A 97 -1.52 45.97 45.95
C GLN A 97 -0.63 47.20 46.22
N GLY A 98 -1.10 48.40 45.91
CA GLY A 98 -0.32 49.63 46.00
C GLY A 98 -1.13 50.92 46.00
N ALA A 99 -2.40 50.89 46.43
CA ALA A 99 -3.08 52.12 46.82
C ALA A 99 -3.03 52.20 48.35
N ASP A 100 -2.14 53.06 48.83
CA ASP A 100 -1.82 53.30 50.22
C ASP A 100 -3.06 53.32 51.12
N ALA A 101 -3.00 52.52 52.19
CA ALA A 101 -3.80 52.69 53.38
C ALA A 101 -3.37 53.99 54.08
N ASN A 102 -3.74 55.15 53.52
CA ASN A 102 -3.81 56.45 54.20
C ASN A 102 -4.37 57.53 53.26
N ALA A 103 -5.68 57.58 53.11
CA ALA A 103 -6.39 58.79 52.69
C ALA A 103 -7.82 58.76 53.25
N ALA A 104 -7.93 58.97 54.56
CA ALA A 104 -9.18 59.42 55.15
C ALA A 104 -9.42 60.89 54.74
N THR A 105 -10.69 61.19 54.45
CA THR A 105 -11.31 62.52 54.25
C THR A 105 -11.15 63.18 52.88
N GLY A 106 -12.24 63.21 52.12
CA GLY A 106 -12.47 64.21 51.06
C GLY A 106 -12.57 63.66 49.63
N SER A 107 -13.64 62.92 49.30
CA SER A 107 -14.21 62.95 47.96
C SER A 107 -15.59 62.32 48.00
N ASP A 108 -16.62 63.16 48.01
CA ASP A 108 -17.94 62.76 47.57
C ASP A 108 -17.83 61.99 46.24
N GLN A 109 -18.45 60.81 46.21
CA GLN A 109 -19.03 60.20 45.01
C GLN A 109 -18.18 60.18 43.73
N LEU A 110 -16.97 59.62 43.76
CA LEU A 110 -16.43 58.90 42.59
C LEU A 110 -16.99 57.47 42.49
N ASN A 111 -18.25 57.29 42.94
CA ASN A 111 -19.01 56.04 42.84
C ASN A 111 -19.61 55.85 41.43
N VAL A 112 -19.20 56.67 40.46
CA VAL A 112 -19.36 56.38 39.05
C VAL A 112 -18.15 55.55 38.67
N GLN A 113 -18.30 54.23 38.57
CA GLN A 113 -17.36 53.43 37.77
C GLN A 113 -17.16 54.20 36.46
N SER A 114 -15.96 54.76 36.28
CA SER A 114 -15.58 55.53 35.11
C SER A 114 -16.02 54.78 33.84
N SER A 115 -16.44 55.49 32.80
CA SER A 115 -16.74 54.87 31.49
C SER A 115 -15.59 53.97 31.01
N VAL A 116 -14.35 54.34 31.37
CA VAL A 116 -13.13 53.54 31.14
C VAL A 116 -13.13 52.23 31.95
N SER A 117 -13.55 52.25 33.21
CA SER A 117 -13.66 51.03 34.04
C SER A 117 -14.74 50.08 33.50
N LYS A 118 -15.89 50.61 33.07
CA LYS A 118 -16.94 49.81 32.42
C LYS A 118 -16.48 49.23 31.08
N ALA A 119 -15.77 50.01 30.27
CA ALA A 119 -15.20 49.54 29.01
C ALA A 119 -14.15 48.44 29.23
N LEU A 120 -13.26 48.61 30.21
CA LEU A 120 -12.26 47.60 30.56
C LEU A 120 -12.90 46.30 31.06
N HIS A 121 -13.96 46.40 31.88
CA HIS A 121 -14.74 45.24 32.30
C HIS A 121 -15.41 44.53 31.12
N ALA A 122 -16.01 45.28 30.18
CA ALA A 122 -16.63 44.71 28.99
C ALA A 122 -15.61 44.00 28.09
N VAL A 123 -14.40 44.55 27.93
CA VAL A 123 -13.29 43.88 27.23
C VAL A 123 -12.92 42.57 27.91
N GLY A 124 -12.87 42.55 29.25
CA GLY A 124 -12.63 41.34 30.02
C GLY A 124 -13.69 40.25 29.83
N GLU A 125 -14.97 40.63 29.79
CA GLU A 125 -16.07 39.69 29.48
C GLU A 125 -15.94 39.10 28.07
N VAL A 126 -15.67 39.93 27.05
CA VAL A 126 -15.44 39.48 25.68
C VAL A 126 -14.24 38.51 25.60
N GLN A 127 -13.18 38.80 26.36
CA GLN A 127 -11.99 37.95 26.43
C GLN A 127 -12.29 36.58 27.07
N THR A 128 -13.08 36.54 28.14
CA THR A 128 -13.56 35.29 28.75
C THR A 128 -14.40 34.48 27.77
N GLN A 129 -15.36 35.13 27.09
CA GLN A 129 -16.19 34.48 26.08
C GLN A 129 -15.34 33.92 24.92
N LEU A 130 -14.33 34.65 24.45
CA LEU A 130 -13.42 34.18 23.42
C LEU A 130 -12.64 32.94 23.87
N ALA A 131 -12.11 32.94 25.09
CA ALA A 131 -11.42 31.78 25.66
C ALA A 131 -12.33 30.55 25.75
N GLU A 132 -13.59 30.73 26.16
CA GLU A 132 -14.58 29.65 26.18
C GLU A 132 -14.90 29.13 24.77
N LYS A 133 -15.05 30.03 23.79
CA LYS A 133 -15.30 29.64 22.40
C LYS A 133 -14.15 28.86 21.79
N LEU A 134 -12.90 29.23 22.09
CA LEU A 134 -11.72 28.48 21.66
C LEU A 134 -11.69 27.07 22.25
N VAL A 135 -12.02 26.91 23.54
CA VAL A 135 -12.12 25.59 24.19
C VAL A 135 -13.25 24.76 23.58
N GLN A 136 -14.43 25.36 23.34
CA GLN A 136 -15.56 24.69 22.69
C GLN A 136 -15.18 24.21 21.28
N LEU A 137 -14.60 25.09 20.47
CA LEU A 137 -14.15 24.76 19.11
C LEU A 137 -13.11 23.63 19.13
N THR A 138 -12.09 23.74 19.98
CA THR A 138 -11.04 22.72 20.12
C THR A 138 -11.62 21.36 20.51
N THR A 139 -12.59 21.35 21.44
CA THR A 139 -13.27 20.12 21.87
C THR A 139 -14.05 19.48 20.72
N VAL A 140 -14.77 20.29 19.94
CA VAL A 140 -15.52 19.81 18.77
C VAL A 140 -14.58 19.29 17.69
N VAL A 141 -13.53 20.04 17.34
CA VAL A 141 -12.54 19.61 16.33
C VAL A 141 -11.84 18.32 16.77
N LYS A 142 -11.48 18.21 18.05
CA LYS A 142 -10.88 16.99 18.58
C LYS A 142 -11.80 15.77 18.37
N ARG A 143 -13.08 15.91 18.69
CA ARG A 143 -14.04 14.80 18.59
C ARG A 143 -14.44 14.49 17.15
N GLU A 144 -14.80 15.52 16.38
CA GLU A 144 -15.43 15.39 15.07
C GLU A 144 -14.43 15.37 13.90
N VAL A 145 -13.15 15.68 14.13
CA VAL A 145 -12.13 15.72 13.08
C VAL A 145 -10.95 14.81 13.40
N THR A 146 -10.37 14.91 14.60
CA THR A 146 -9.14 14.15 14.91
C THR A 146 -9.43 12.74 15.39
N THR A 147 -10.09 12.57 16.55
CA THR A 147 -10.13 11.29 17.25
C THR A 147 -10.98 10.25 16.53
N LYS A 148 -12.14 10.63 16.01
CA LYS A 148 -13.01 9.65 15.34
C LYS A 148 -12.66 9.51 13.86
N PRO A 149 -12.71 10.54 13.00
CA PRO A 149 -12.48 10.32 11.58
C PRO A 149 -11.02 10.07 11.23
N LEU A 150 -10.09 10.89 11.75
CA LEU A 150 -8.72 10.87 11.27
C LEU A 150 -7.86 9.78 11.91
N GLU A 151 -7.96 9.57 13.24
CA GLU A 151 -7.23 8.51 13.93
C GLU A 151 -7.73 7.12 13.51
N GLU A 152 -9.05 6.89 13.45
CA GLU A 152 -9.61 5.60 13.00
C GLU A 152 -9.28 5.33 11.52
N MET A 153 -9.40 6.33 10.65
CA MET A 153 -9.01 6.20 9.24
C MET A 153 -7.52 5.91 9.10
N ALA A 154 -6.64 6.62 9.81
CA ALA A 154 -5.20 6.39 9.75
C ALA A 154 -4.81 4.99 10.26
N ALA A 155 -5.45 4.52 11.33
CA ALA A 155 -5.26 3.17 11.85
C ALA A 155 -5.71 2.10 10.83
N THR A 156 -6.93 2.25 10.29
CA THR A 156 -7.48 1.34 9.28
C THR A 156 -6.65 1.33 8.02
N TYR A 157 -6.18 2.50 7.57
CA TYR A 157 -5.29 2.64 6.42
C TYR A 157 -4.01 1.85 6.65
N LYS A 158 -3.35 2.06 7.80
CA LYS A 158 -2.11 1.36 8.14
C LYS A 158 -2.26 -0.15 8.13
N GLU A 159 -3.34 -0.67 8.72
CA GLU A 159 -3.62 -2.11 8.74
C GLU A 159 -3.85 -2.67 7.33
N ARG A 160 -4.70 -2.00 6.55
CA ARG A 160 -5.01 -2.45 5.18
C ARG A 160 -3.81 -2.39 4.26
N VAL A 161 -3.02 -1.31 4.35
CA VAL A 161 -1.79 -1.18 3.58
C VAL A 161 -0.80 -2.28 3.96
N ALA A 162 -0.61 -2.57 5.24
CA ALA A 162 0.27 -3.66 5.67
C ALA A 162 -0.17 -5.02 5.08
N SER A 163 -1.46 -5.35 5.17
CA SER A 163 -2.02 -6.59 4.62
C SER A 163 -1.87 -6.66 3.09
N MET A 164 -2.21 -5.59 2.39
CA MET A 164 -2.14 -5.50 0.93
C MET A 164 -0.69 -5.59 0.42
N LEU A 165 0.27 -4.97 1.12
CA LEU A 165 1.69 -5.07 0.76
C LEU A 165 2.20 -6.51 0.91
N VAL A 166 1.84 -7.19 2.00
CA VAL A 166 2.23 -8.59 2.24
C VAL A 166 1.66 -9.52 1.16
N GLU A 167 0.37 -9.40 0.84
CA GLU A 167 -0.24 -10.24 -0.20
C GLU A 167 0.31 -9.90 -1.59
N GLY A 168 0.53 -8.61 -1.88
CA GLY A 168 1.11 -8.19 -3.16
C GLY A 168 2.56 -8.68 -3.35
N ASP A 169 3.40 -8.61 -2.32
CA ASP A 169 4.77 -9.16 -2.37
C ASP A 169 4.74 -10.67 -2.62
N LYS A 170 3.84 -11.38 -1.94
CA LYS A 170 3.64 -12.82 -2.15
C LYS A 170 3.20 -13.14 -3.59
N LEU A 171 2.29 -12.36 -4.17
CA LEU A 171 1.83 -12.55 -5.54
C LEU A 171 2.94 -12.26 -6.56
N ASP A 172 3.74 -11.20 -6.36
CA ASP A 172 4.90 -10.90 -7.20
C ASP A 172 5.93 -12.06 -7.17
N ASP A 173 6.25 -12.55 -5.97
CA ASP A 173 7.18 -13.67 -5.79
C ASP A 173 6.65 -14.96 -6.42
N MET A 174 5.36 -15.27 -6.22
CA MET A 174 4.71 -16.43 -6.83
C MET A 174 4.77 -16.37 -8.37
N LEU A 175 4.42 -15.23 -8.96
CA LEU A 175 4.47 -15.04 -10.41
C LEU A 175 5.90 -15.17 -10.94
N PHE A 176 6.85 -14.51 -10.28
CA PHE A 176 8.26 -14.57 -10.67
C PHE A 176 8.81 -15.99 -10.62
N GLN A 177 8.59 -16.69 -9.51
CA GLN A 177 9.07 -18.05 -9.34
C GLN A 177 8.40 -19.01 -10.32
N SER A 178 7.10 -18.84 -10.59
CA SER A 178 6.37 -19.66 -11.55
C SER A 178 6.93 -19.51 -12.97
N GLN A 179 7.20 -18.27 -13.41
CA GLN A 179 7.81 -18.02 -14.72
C GLN A 179 9.23 -18.60 -14.82
N LYS A 180 10.03 -18.46 -13.77
CA LYS A 180 11.37 -19.06 -13.68
C LYS A 180 11.33 -20.59 -13.74
N ASN A 181 10.36 -21.22 -13.08
CA ASN A 181 10.19 -22.67 -13.11
C ASN A 181 9.86 -23.18 -14.53
N VAL A 182 9.04 -22.45 -15.30
CA VAL A 182 8.76 -22.79 -16.70
C VAL A 182 10.04 -22.72 -17.54
N LEU A 183 10.82 -21.64 -17.41
CA LEU A 183 12.07 -21.49 -18.16
C LEU A 183 13.07 -22.61 -17.83
N SER A 184 13.27 -22.91 -16.54
CA SER A 184 14.18 -23.97 -16.12
C SER A 184 13.71 -25.37 -16.57
N ALA A 185 12.39 -25.63 -16.53
CA ALA A 185 11.84 -26.89 -17.03
C ALA A 185 12.01 -27.02 -18.56
N PHE A 186 11.84 -25.91 -19.30
CA PHE A 186 12.06 -25.88 -20.74
C PHE A 186 13.53 -26.06 -21.12
N GLU A 187 14.46 -25.39 -20.43
CA GLU A 187 15.91 -25.55 -20.65
C GLU A 187 16.34 -27.02 -20.49
N LYS A 188 15.85 -27.69 -19.45
CA LYS A 188 16.12 -29.13 -19.24
C LYS A 188 15.51 -30.00 -20.34
N TYR A 189 14.30 -29.70 -20.79
CA TYR A 189 13.68 -30.40 -21.92
C TYR A 189 14.50 -30.19 -23.21
N GLU A 190 14.90 -28.96 -23.50
CA GLU A 190 15.72 -28.61 -24.66
C GLU A 190 17.09 -29.30 -24.63
N GLU A 191 17.75 -29.36 -23.48
CA GLU A 191 19.04 -30.04 -23.32
C GLU A 191 18.92 -31.53 -23.66
N LEU A 192 17.94 -32.22 -23.05
CA LEU A 192 17.70 -33.64 -23.28
C LEU A 192 17.28 -33.92 -24.73
N PHE A 193 16.53 -33.01 -25.35
CA PHE A 193 16.14 -33.14 -26.76
C PHE A 193 17.36 -33.07 -27.68
N LYS A 194 18.24 -32.09 -27.47
CA LYS A 194 19.49 -31.94 -28.25
C LYS A 194 20.42 -33.14 -28.08
N GLN A 195 20.53 -33.67 -26.86
CA GLN A 195 21.30 -34.90 -26.59
C GLN A 195 20.76 -36.07 -27.42
N MET A 196 19.44 -36.25 -27.47
CA MET A 196 18.82 -37.31 -28.27
C MET A 196 18.98 -37.12 -29.79
N GLU A 197 18.98 -35.88 -30.29
CA GLU A 197 19.27 -35.64 -31.72
C GLU A 197 20.73 -35.91 -32.09
N SER A 198 21.66 -35.70 -31.16
CA SER A 198 23.10 -35.87 -31.39
C SER A 198 23.55 -37.33 -31.35
N GLU A 199 22.86 -38.19 -30.59
CA GLU A 199 23.16 -39.61 -30.45
C GLU A 199 22.19 -40.42 -31.32
N LYS A 200 22.69 -40.95 -32.43
CA LYS A 200 21.88 -41.52 -33.53
C LYS A 200 20.95 -42.70 -33.18
N GLU A 201 20.98 -43.30 -31.99
CA GLU A 201 20.04 -44.38 -31.64
C GLU A 201 20.03 -44.70 -30.13
N SER A 202 18.85 -45.11 -29.67
CA SER A 202 18.28 -45.09 -28.32
C SER A 202 18.87 -45.99 -27.24
N ALA A 203 18.98 -45.44 -26.03
CA ALA A 203 18.66 -46.19 -24.79
C ALA A 203 17.24 -45.80 -24.36
N ASP A 204 16.37 -46.78 -24.08
CA ASP A 204 14.96 -46.54 -23.67
C ASP A 204 14.85 -45.62 -22.44
N THR A 205 15.84 -45.66 -21.55
CA THR A 205 15.97 -44.76 -20.41
C THR A 205 15.98 -43.28 -20.81
N ARG A 206 16.66 -42.91 -21.90
CA ARG A 206 16.73 -41.51 -22.36
C ARG A 206 15.42 -41.01 -22.97
N ARG A 207 14.67 -41.91 -23.63
CA ARG A 207 13.32 -41.57 -24.12
C ARG A 207 12.37 -41.31 -22.95
N GLN A 208 12.48 -42.10 -21.90
CA GLN A 208 11.71 -41.91 -20.67
C GLN A 208 12.08 -40.60 -19.96
N ASP A 209 13.38 -40.27 -19.88
CA ASP A 209 13.85 -39.00 -19.32
C ASP A 209 13.37 -37.79 -20.11
N LEU A 210 13.37 -37.86 -21.45
CA LEU A 210 12.80 -36.78 -22.29
C LEU A 210 11.31 -36.61 -22.03
N TRP A 211 10.55 -37.71 -21.98
CA TRP A 211 9.11 -37.65 -21.71
C TRP A 211 8.81 -37.06 -20.33
N LEU A 212 9.59 -37.43 -19.30
CA LEU A 212 9.46 -36.85 -17.97
C LEU A 212 9.78 -35.35 -17.96
N ALA A 213 10.78 -34.90 -18.71
CA ALA A 213 11.11 -33.49 -18.84
C ALA A 213 10.02 -32.68 -19.56
N GLU A 214 9.45 -33.24 -20.63
CA GLU A 214 8.30 -32.67 -21.35
C GLU A 214 7.08 -32.54 -20.44
N MET A 215 6.74 -33.60 -19.71
CA MET A 215 5.62 -33.58 -18.75
C MET A 215 5.86 -32.56 -17.64
N ASN A 216 7.10 -32.48 -17.11
CA ASN A 216 7.45 -31.49 -16.10
C ASN A 216 7.32 -30.05 -16.63
N TYR A 217 7.71 -29.79 -17.88
CA TYR A 217 7.48 -28.51 -18.53
C TYR A 217 5.98 -28.18 -18.60
N CYS A 218 5.15 -29.11 -19.10
CA CYS A 218 3.70 -28.94 -19.18
C CYS A 218 3.06 -28.65 -17.81
N ILE A 219 3.48 -29.36 -16.76
CA ILE A 219 3.01 -29.12 -15.39
C ILE A 219 3.35 -27.70 -14.92
N ASN A 220 4.56 -27.21 -15.19
CA ASN A 220 4.95 -25.86 -14.79
C ASN A 220 4.20 -24.78 -15.59
N VAL A 221 3.93 -25.02 -16.88
CA VAL A 221 3.07 -24.13 -17.70
C VAL A 221 1.65 -24.09 -17.12
N GLN A 222 1.08 -25.23 -16.76
CA GLN A 222 -0.25 -25.30 -16.15
C GLN A 222 -0.30 -24.57 -14.80
N LYS A 223 0.73 -24.74 -13.95
CA LYS A 223 0.85 -24.00 -12.68
C LYS A 223 0.92 -22.50 -12.93
N LEU A 224 1.68 -22.06 -13.94
CA LEU A 224 1.74 -20.65 -14.32
C LEU A 224 0.38 -20.12 -14.75
N GLN A 225 -0.37 -20.87 -15.57
CA GLN A 225 -1.72 -20.48 -16.00
C GLN A 225 -2.72 -20.40 -14.84
N GLN A 226 -2.55 -21.21 -13.79
CA GLN A 226 -3.38 -21.18 -12.58
C GLN A 226 -2.96 -20.10 -11.58
N SER A 227 -1.77 -19.52 -11.76
CA SER A 227 -1.25 -18.45 -10.91
C SER A 227 -1.62 -17.05 -11.40
N VAL A 228 -2.25 -16.97 -12.59
CA VAL A 228 -2.80 -15.77 -13.22
C VAL A 228 -4.32 -15.82 -13.11
#